data_AF-A0A838HX45-F1
#
_entry.id   AF-A0A838HX45-F1
#
_cell.length_a   1.000
_cell.length_b   1.000
_cell.length_c   1.000
_cell.angle_alpha   90.00
_cell.angle_beta   90.00
_cell.angle_gamma   90.00
#
_symmetry.space_group_name_H-M   'P 1'
#
loop_
_entity.id
_entity.type
_entity.pdbx_description
1 polymer ?
#
loop_
_entity_poly.entity_id
_entity_poly.type
_entity_poly.pdbx_seq_one_letter_code
_entity_poly.pdbx_strand_id
1 'polypeptide(L)'
;MRSHRLHVPDERSVRTIAMIDREWVSIIDPGSPHDRYVFDVSFLLSAYTCIYGAGCRGTADQPSEVLGCCRLGAHYVDSDDRERIEAMVDVLGPAFMQHHAAARRRGVTATVAGEAKTRVKDGACIFLNRGNWPAGPG
;
A
#
# COMPACT_ATOMS: atom_id res chain seq x y z
N MET A 1 -20.27 36.08 43.60
CA MET A 1 -19.50 34.86 43.26
C MET A 1 -20.05 34.28 41.96
N ARG A 2 -19.43 34.57 40.81
CA ARG A 2 -19.79 33.96 39.52
C ARG A 2 -18.75 32.88 39.22
N SER A 3 -19.21 31.62 39.20
CA SER A 3 -18.39 30.46 38.82
C SER A 3 -18.03 30.58 37.34
N HIS A 4 -16.75 30.82 37.04
CA HIS A 4 -16.22 30.65 35.68
C HIS A 4 -16.03 29.17 35.43
N ARG A 5 -16.94 28.55 34.68
CA ARG A 5 -16.66 27.26 34.05
C ARG A 5 -15.70 27.50 32.89
N LEU A 6 -14.53 26.86 32.95
CA LEU A 6 -13.62 26.76 31.82
C LEU A 6 -14.35 26.02 30.69
N HIS A 7 -14.41 26.63 29.51
CA HIS A 7 -14.91 26.01 28.30
C HIS A 7 -13.89 24.96 27.87
N VAL A 8 -14.22 23.68 28.07
CA VAL A 8 -13.48 22.57 27.45
C VAL A 8 -13.97 22.47 26.00
N PRO A 9 -13.11 22.69 24.99
CA PRO A 9 -13.51 22.55 23.60
C PRO A 9 -13.94 21.10 23.32
N ASP A 10 -15.04 20.95 22.60
CA ASP A 10 -15.55 19.65 22.13
C ASP A 10 -14.55 19.01 21.15
N GLU A 11 -14.06 17.81 21.49
CA GLU A 11 -13.15 17.00 20.67
C GLU A 11 -13.77 16.55 19.34
N ARG A 12 -15.06 16.80 19.09
CA ARG A 12 -15.76 16.46 17.84
C ARG A 12 -15.67 17.51 16.72
N SER A 13 -14.92 18.58 16.91
CA SER A 13 -14.62 19.54 15.84
C SER A 13 -13.45 19.06 14.96
N VAL A 14 -13.47 17.81 14.51
CA VAL A 14 -12.73 17.47 13.29
C VAL A 14 -13.52 18.14 12.18
N ARG A 15 -13.06 19.32 11.77
CA ARG A 15 -13.64 20.07 10.65
C ARG A 15 -13.78 19.11 9.48
N THR A 16 -15.00 18.69 9.17
CA THR A 16 -15.30 18.09 7.87
C THR A 16 -14.86 19.12 6.85
N ILE A 17 -13.73 18.88 6.19
CA ILE A 17 -13.30 19.67 5.06
C ILE A 17 -14.35 19.38 3.99
N ALA A 18 -15.35 20.25 3.89
CA ALA A 18 -16.28 20.25 2.78
C ALA A 18 -15.52 20.78 1.55
N MET A 19 -14.64 19.95 1.00
CA MET A 19 -14.03 20.18 -0.30
C MET A 19 -15.12 20.00 -1.35
N ILE A 20 -15.71 21.12 -1.76
CA ILE A 20 -16.78 21.12 -2.77
C ILE A 20 -16.18 20.96 -4.19
N ASP A 21 -14.89 21.25 -4.37
CA ASP A 21 -14.15 21.12 -5.63
C ASP A 21 -12.84 20.32 -5.48
N ARG A 22 -12.35 19.78 -6.60
CA ARG A 22 -11.02 19.14 -6.71
C ARG A 22 -9.93 20.21 -6.65
N GLU A 23 -9.03 20.10 -5.68
CA GLU A 23 -7.89 21.01 -5.49
C GLU A 23 -6.57 20.30 -5.80
N TRP A 24 -5.67 21.01 -6.48
CA TRP A 24 -4.37 20.49 -6.88
C TRP A 24 -3.26 21.42 -6.39
N VAL A 25 -2.18 20.84 -5.85
CA VAL A 25 -0.95 21.56 -5.56
C VAL A 25 0.14 21.13 -6.53
N SER A 26 0.95 22.09 -6.98
CA SER A 26 2.07 21.81 -7.85
C SER A 26 3.37 22.33 -7.28
N ILE A 27 4.38 21.46 -7.24
CA ILE A 27 5.69 21.71 -6.65
C ILE A 27 6.74 21.45 -7.74
N ILE A 28 7.66 22.39 -7.93
CA ILE A 28 8.82 22.20 -8.82
C ILE A 28 9.86 21.35 -8.08
N ASP A 29 10.43 20.35 -8.75
CA ASP A 29 11.50 19.56 -8.17
C ASP A 29 12.74 20.45 -7.90
N PRO A 30 13.23 20.57 -6.65
CA PRO A 30 14.41 21.37 -6.36
C PRO A 30 15.70 20.85 -7.04
N GLY A 31 15.75 19.57 -7.39
CA GLY A 31 16.86 18.94 -8.12
C GLY A 31 16.72 19.00 -9.65
N SER A 32 15.53 19.35 -10.16
CA SER A 32 15.25 19.40 -11.60
C SER A 32 14.19 20.46 -11.92
N PRO A 33 14.57 21.67 -12.37
CA PRO A 33 13.62 22.78 -12.59
C PRO A 33 12.64 22.54 -13.76
N HIS A 34 12.85 21.48 -14.55
CA HIS A 34 11.96 21.06 -15.63
C HIS A 34 10.90 20.05 -15.16
N ASP A 35 11.08 19.46 -13.98
CA ASP A 35 10.16 18.48 -13.42
C ASP A 35 9.20 19.13 -12.42
N ARG A 36 7.95 18.65 -12.45
CA ARG A 36 6.86 19.18 -11.67
C ARG A 36 6.02 18.05 -11.10
N TYR A 37 5.94 17.98 -9.78
CA TYR A 37 5.02 17.10 -9.09
C TYR A 37 3.66 17.79 -8.95
N VAL A 38 2.58 17.06 -9.22
CA VAL A 38 1.20 17.54 -9.12
C VAL A 38 0.44 16.56 -8.24
N PHE A 39 -0.14 17.08 -7.16
CA PHE A 39 -0.85 16.27 -6.16
C PHE A 39 -2.31 16.69 -6.06
N ASP A 40 -3.22 15.72 -6.06
CA ASP A 40 -4.65 15.93 -5.78
C ASP A 40 -4.85 16.04 -4.26
N VAL A 41 -4.96 17.27 -3.76
CA VAL A 41 -5.13 17.53 -2.33
C VAL A 41 -6.48 17.01 -1.85
N SER A 42 -7.52 17.06 -2.70
CA SER A 42 -8.84 16.54 -2.37
C SER A 42 -8.83 15.04 -2.15
N PHE A 43 -8.08 14.29 -2.95
CA PHE A 43 -7.90 12.85 -2.73
C PHE A 43 -7.12 12.58 -1.44
N LEU A 44 -6.02 13.28 -1.21
CA LEU A 44 -5.17 13.09 -0.02
C LEU A 44 -5.90 13.40 1.30
N LEU A 45 -6.84 14.34 1.29
CA LEU A 45 -7.68 14.69 2.44
C LEU A 45 -9.03 13.95 2.47
N SER A 46 -9.32 13.11 1.48
CA SER A 46 -10.57 12.35 1.43
C SER A 46 -10.59 11.23 2.48
N ALA A 47 -11.80 10.74 2.78
CA ALA A 47 -12.00 9.51 3.56
C ALA A 47 -11.82 8.24 2.71
N TYR A 48 -11.09 8.30 1.59
CA TYR A 48 -10.85 7.14 0.74
C TYR A 48 -10.18 6.02 1.55
N THR A 49 -10.74 4.82 1.44
CA THR A 49 -10.18 3.60 2.03
C THR A 49 -9.94 2.60 0.91
N CYS A 50 -8.76 1.98 0.90
CA CYS A 50 -8.46 0.91 -0.04
C CYS A 50 -9.49 -0.22 0.11
N ILE A 51 -10.13 -0.60 -1.00
CA ILE A 51 -11.14 -1.68 -1.04
C ILE A 51 -10.54 -3.02 -1.52
N TYR A 52 -9.22 -3.19 -1.40
CA TYR A 52 -8.58 -4.48 -1.67
C TYR A 52 -9.19 -5.57 -0.79
N GLY A 53 -9.53 -6.73 -1.38
CA GLY A 53 -10.30 -7.78 -0.71
C GLY A 53 -11.79 -7.50 -0.51
N ALA A 54 -12.27 -6.30 -0.88
CA ALA A 54 -13.66 -5.85 -0.76
C ALA A 54 -14.21 -5.34 -2.11
N GLY A 55 -13.99 -6.11 -3.18
CA GLY A 55 -14.50 -5.79 -4.54
C GLY A 55 -13.56 -4.92 -5.39
N CYS A 56 -12.29 -4.74 -5.00
CA CYS A 56 -11.29 -4.08 -5.85
C CYS A 56 -11.09 -4.85 -7.15
N ARG A 57 -11.21 -4.21 -8.33
CA ARG A 57 -11.00 -4.89 -9.62
C ARG A 57 -9.53 -5.21 -9.94
N GLY A 58 -8.59 -4.72 -9.15
CA GLY A 58 -7.15 -4.83 -9.42
C GLY A 58 -6.69 -3.97 -10.60
N THR A 59 -5.45 -4.18 -11.03
CA THR A 59 -4.77 -3.34 -12.05
C THR A 59 -4.55 -4.04 -13.40
N ALA A 60 -5.04 -5.27 -13.55
CA ALA A 60 -4.91 -6.04 -14.79
C ALA A 60 -6.02 -5.68 -15.78
N ASP A 61 -5.77 -5.93 -17.08
CA ASP A 61 -6.77 -5.75 -18.14
C ASP A 61 -8.05 -6.56 -17.88
N GLN A 62 -7.89 -7.77 -17.34
CA GLN A 62 -8.98 -8.58 -16.82
C GLN A 62 -9.11 -8.38 -15.31
N PRO A 63 -10.29 -7.96 -14.80
CA PRO A 63 -10.50 -7.76 -13.38
C PRO A 63 -10.16 -9.00 -12.55
N SER A 64 -9.45 -8.79 -11.45
CA SER A 64 -9.19 -9.84 -10.47
C SER A 64 -9.17 -9.27 -9.06
N GLU A 65 -10.21 -9.60 -8.31
CA GLU A 65 -10.36 -9.17 -6.91
C GLU A 65 -9.35 -9.83 -5.98
N VAL A 66 -8.80 -10.98 -6.40
CA VAL A 66 -7.82 -11.74 -5.63
C VAL A 66 -6.41 -11.19 -5.81
N LEU A 67 -6.03 -10.73 -7.01
CA LEU A 67 -4.66 -10.28 -7.27
C LEU A 67 -4.45 -8.80 -6.91
N GLY A 68 -5.50 -7.99 -7.03
CA GLY A 68 -5.43 -6.55 -6.74
C GLY A 68 -4.26 -5.86 -7.44
N CYS A 69 -3.61 -4.94 -6.73
CA CYS A 69 -2.37 -4.29 -7.18
C CYS A 69 -1.12 -5.19 -7.04
N CYS A 70 -1.19 -6.30 -6.30
CA CYS A 70 -0.06 -7.20 -6.02
C CYS A 70 0.46 -7.97 -7.24
N ARG A 71 -0.23 -7.90 -8.40
CA ARG A 71 0.17 -8.57 -9.65
C ARG A 71 1.62 -8.30 -10.07
N LEU A 72 2.11 -7.09 -9.84
CA LEU A 72 3.42 -6.63 -10.34
C LEU A 72 4.59 -7.00 -9.43
N GLY A 73 4.32 -7.50 -8.21
CA GLY A 73 5.28 -7.47 -7.12
C GLY A 73 5.32 -6.07 -6.46
N ALA A 74 6.05 -5.97 -5.35
CA ALA A 74 6.23 -4.75 -4.57
C ALA A 74 7.67 -4.28 -4.70
N HIS A 75 7.84 -3.01 -5.09
CA HIS A 75 9.15 -2.36 -5.15
C HIS A 75 9.63 -2.05 -3.74
N TYR A 76 10.94 -2.07 -3.54
CA TYR A 76 11.55 -1.66 -2.28
C TYR A 76 11.83 -0.17 -2.30
N VAL A 77 11.67 0.47 -1.15
CA VAL A 77 12.05 1.88 -0.97
C VAL A 77 13.57 2.02 -1.00
N ASP A 78 14.25 1.15 -0.25
CA ASP A 78 15.70 1.11 -0.10
C ASP A 78 16.16 -0.32 0.30
N SER A 79 17.45 -0.48 0.60
CA SER A 79 18.03 -1.74 1.05
C SER A 79 17.48 -2.21 2.39
N ASP A 80 17.21 -1.28 3.31
CA ASP A 80 16.74 -1.61 4.65
C ASP A 80 15.30 -2.11 4.60
N ASP A 81 14.46 -1.49 3.75
CA ASP A 81 13.12 -1.97 3.42
C ASP A 81 13.16 -3.38 2.83
N ARG A 82 14.08 -3.62 1.88
CA ARG A 82 14.27 -4.96 1.31
C ARG A 82 14.61 -6.00 2.38
N GLU A 83 15.58 -5.72 3.26
CA GLU A 83 15.97 -6.65 4.32
C GLU A 83 14.80 -6.96 5.26
N ARG A 84 14.02 -5.94 5.65
CA ARG A 84 12.82 -6.13 6.47
C ARG A 84 11.79 -7.02 5.78
N ILE A 85 11.54 -6.80 4.49
CA ILE A 85 10.59 -7.61 3.71
C ILE A 85 11.10 -9.04 3.51
N GLU A 86 12.39 -9.25 3.25
CA GLU A 86 12.97 -10.59 3.16
C GLU A 86 12.83 -11.37 4.47
N ALA A 87 13.04 -10.71 5.62
CA ALA A 87 12.88 -11.29 6.95
C ALA A 87 11.42 -11.72 7.26
N MET A 88 10.42 -11.11 6.62
CA MET A 88 9.01 -11.49 6.81
C MET A 88 8.70 -12.94 6.43
N VAL A 89 9.53 -13.57 5.58
CA VAL A 89 9.37 -15.00 5.25
C VAL A 89 9.43 -15.85 6.53
N ASP A 90 10.36 -15.53 7.43
CA ASP A 90 10.57 -16.28 8.66
C ASP A 90 9.52 -15.93 9.73
N VAL A 91 9.05 -14.68 9.75
CA VAL A 91 7.95 -14.24 10.64
C VAL A 91 6.64 -14.93 10.28
N LEU A 92 6.30 -15.01 9.00
CA LEU A 92 5.06 -15.63 8.53
C LEU A 92 5.13 -17.16 8.62
N GLY A 93 6.26 -17.75 8.23
CA GLY A 93 6.42 -19.20 8.20
C GLY A 93 5.44 -19.92 7.25
N PRO A 94 5.46 -21.27 7.22
CA PRO A 94 4.64 -22.05 6.30
C PRO A 94 3.14 -22.06 6.63
N ALA A 95 2.76 -21.67 7.85
CA ALA A 95 1.37 -21.59 8.25
C ALA A 95 0.67 -20.37 7.62
N PHE A 96 1.35 -19.21 7.60
CA PHE A 96 0.76 -17.95 7.15
C PHE A 96 1.18 -17.55 5.73
N MET A 97 2.25 -18.12 5.16
CA MET A 97 2.68 -17.82 3.80
C MET A 97 2.56 -19.06 2.89
N GLN A 98 1.58 -19.05 1.98
CA GLN A 98 1.33 -20.14 1.03
C GLN A 98 2.56 -20.53 0.21
N HIS A 99 3.37 -19.55 -0.18
CA HIS A 99 4.56 -19.76 -1.00
C HIS A 99 5.87 -19.81 -0.19
N HIS A 100 5.80 -20.03 1.13
CA HIS A 100 6.96 -20.07 2.03
C HIS A 100 8.09 -20.99 1.53
N ALA A 101 7.76 -22.22 1.11
CA ALA A 101 8.77 -23.15 0.60
C ALA A 101 9.47 -22.64 -0.68
N ALA A 102 8.75 -21.93 -1.55
CA ALA A 102 9.32 -21.32 -2.75
C ALA A 102 10.18 -20.09 -2.42
N ALA A 103 9.78 -19.32 -1.39
CA ALA A 103 10.55 -18.20 -0.86
C ALA A 103 11.85 -18.67 -0.20
N ARG A 104 11.82 -19.68 0.68
CA ARG A 104 13.04 -20.24 1.31
C ARG A 104 14.02 -20.83 0.30
N ARG A 105 13.52 -21.41 -0.79
CA ARG A 105 14.37 -22.06 -1.80
C ARG A 105 15.07 -21.07 -2.77
N ARG A 106 14.42 -19.96 -3.12
CA ARG A 106 14.90 -19.05 -4.19
C ARG A 106 14.88 -17.57 -3.81
N GLY A 107 14.66 -17.25 -2.53
CA GLY A 107 14.43 -15.89 -2.06
C GLY A 107 13.09 -15.31 -2.52
N VAL A 108 12.81 -14.09 -2.06
CA VAL A 108 11.60 -13.34 -2.42
C VAL A 108 11.87 -12.19 -3.38
N THR A 109 13.12 -11.85 -3.68
CA THR A 109 13.48 -10.71 -4.54
C THR A 109 13.87 -11.15 -5.96
N ALA A 110 13.48 -10.36 -6.95
CA ALA A 110 13.98 -10.42 -8.31
C ALA A 110 14.39 -9.02 -8.78
N THR A 111 15.37 -8.97 -9.67
CA THR A 111 15.74 -7.74 -10.37
C THR A 111 15.05 -7.74 -11.73
N VAL A 112 14.28 -6.69 -12.02
CA VAL A 112 13.56 -6.50 -13.28
C VAL A 112 13.89 -5.09 -13.78
N ALA A 113 14.41 -4.98 -15.01
CA ALA A 113 14.82 -3.70 -15.59
C ALA A 113 15.77 -2.86 -14.69
N GLY A 114 16.66 -3.54 -13.95
CA GLY A 114 17.61 -2.90 -13.04
C GLY A 114 17.07 -2.63 -11.64
N GLU A 115 15.77 -2.81 -11.40
CA GLU A 115 15.15 -2.54 -10.09
C GLU A 115 14.88 -3.83 -9.32
N ALA A 116 15.20 -3.82 -8.02
CA ALA A 116 14.86 -4.92 -7.12
C ALA A 116 13.42 -4.79 -6.63
N LYS A 117 12.65 -5.88 -6.72
CA LYS A 117 11.29 -5.97 -6.20
C LYS A 117 10.94 -7.39 -5.78
N THR A 118 9.82 -7.56 -5.08
CA THR A 118 9.35 -8.91 -4.77
C THR A 118 9.03 -9.70 -6.04
N ARG A 119 9.35 -10.99 -6.00
CA ARG A 119 9.15 -11.93 -7.10
C ARG A 119 7.67 -12.11 -7.38
N VAL A 120 7.35 -12.23 -8.66
CA VAL A 120 6.04 -12.69 -9.09
C VAL A 120 6.05 -14.22 -9.18
N LYS A 121 5.14 -14.86 -8.46
CA LYS A 121 4.87 -16.30 -8.45
C LYS A 121 3.41 -16.50 -8.82
N ASP A 122 3.15 -17.28 -9.85
CA ASP A 122 1.80 -17.65 -10.29
C ASP A 122 0.89 -16.42 -10.50
N GLY A 123 1.43 -15.39 -11.17
CA GLY A 123 0.69 -14.20 -11.57
C GLY A 123 0.58 -13.06 -10.55
N ALA A 124 1.16 -13.18 -9.35
CA ALA A 124 1.24 -12.07 -8.39
C ALA A 124 2.44 -12.17 -7.44
N CYS A 125 2.62 -11.16 -6.59
CA CYS A 125 3.62 -11.12 -5.52
C CYS A 125 3.72 -12.47 -4.79
N ILE A 126 4.95 -12.91 -4.52
CA ILE A 126 5.24 -14.16 -3.81
C ILE A 126 4.66 -14.22 -2.39
N PHE A 127 4.34 -13.07 -1.78
CA PHE A 127 3.69 -12.99 -0.48
C PHE A 127 2.17 -13.12 -0.54
N LEU A 128 1.54 -12.95 -1.70
CA LEU A 128 0.09 -12.97 -1.82
C LEU A 128 -0.46 -14.39 -1.61
N ASN A 129 -1.22 -14.61 -0.54
CA ASN A 129 -2.01 -15.82 -0.41
C ASN A 129 -3.23 -15.80 -1.33
N ARG A 130 -3.56 -16.94 -1.92
CA ARG A 130 -4.72 -17.10 -2.80
C ARG A 130 -6.01 -17.29 -1.99
N GLY A 131 -7.15 -17.05 -2.64
CA GLY A 131 -8.49 -17.10 -2.03
C GLY A 131 -8.81 -18.35 -1.21
N ASN A 132 -8.22 -19.49 -1.54
CA ASN A 132 -8.47 -20.77 -0.88
C ASN A 132 -7.38 -21.17 0.14
N TRP A 133 -6.43 -20.28 0.47
CA TRP A 133 -5.42 -20.58 1.47
C TRP A 133 -6.03 -20.58 2.89
N PRO A 134 -5.73 -21.58 3.75
CA PRO A 134 -6.36 -21.68 5.07
C PRO A 134 -6.13 -20.47 6.00
N ALA A 135 -5.02 -19.76 5.86
CA ALA A 135 -4.75 -18.54 6.63
C ALA A 135 -5.41 -17.27 6.05
N GLY A 136 -6.21 -17.41 4.99
CA GLY A 136 -6.90 -16.33 4.29
C GLY A 136 -6.12 -15.79 3.08
N PRO A 137 -6.81 -15.10 2.15
CA PRO A 137 -6.18 -14.36 1.06
C PRO A 137 -5.51 -13.07 1.54
N GLY A 138 -4.53 -12.59 0.76
CA GLY A 138 -3.73 -11.41 1.12
C GLY A 138 -2.26 -11.75 1.25
#